data_AF-S4Y1M0-F1
#
_entry.id   AF-S4Y1M0-F1
#
_cell.length_a   1.000
_cell.length_b   1.000
_cell.length_c   1.000
_cell.angle_alpha   90.00
_cell.angle_beta   90.00
_cell.angle_gamma   90.00
#
_symmetry.space_group_name_H-M   'P 1'
#
loop_
_entity.id
_entity.type
_entity.pdbx_description
1 polymer ?
#
loop_
_entity_poly.entity_id
_entity_poly.type
_entity_poly.pdbx_seq_one_letter_code
_entity_poly.pdbx_strand_id
1 'polypeptide(L)'
;MFSRGPTVAPENVDTTTNLRCDKSVLWPVLDSIDVAGNAVYMAMAASGSGVYAEDVPPETRDIAVGVHVAGMALYGASAIYGYYVADECQRAHERQQQLRKAEESSEVPLAPVRIVPSPPPAPEPVELALGASREEAAATCRRAGHEWSEGEGVLRCSGAPFAGLPAGASAELEFVEDRLSAVEFIVRPPADAQGWASALREAEIALIRRYGKPQQRSFAVPDECNAAELFLGCVADGKVTGSASWSLADGRSVTLAIAAAPPPPTIRVRLTAD
;
A
#
# COMPACT_ATOMS: atom_id res chain seq x y z
N MET A 1 6.84 -17.71 -4.01
CA MET A 1 6.46 -16.85 -2.87
C MET A 1 7.69 -16.04 -2.54
N PHE A 2 7.81 -14.84 -3.11
CA PHE A 2 9.10 -14.15 -3.15
C PHE A 2 9.24 -13.15 -2.01
N SER A 3 10.29 -13.29 -1.22
CA SER A 3 10.71 -12.27 -0.27
C SER A 3 10.94 -10.95 -1.01
N ARG A 4 10.41 -9.85 -0.47
CA ARG A 4 10.68 -8.52 -1.01
C ARG A 4 11.97 -8.01 -0.39
N GLY A 5 12.94 -7.66 -1.24
CA GLY A 5 14.16 -6.96 -0.85
C GLY A 5 13.88 -5.63 -0.14
N PRO A 6 14.89 -5.07 0.56
CA PRO A 6 14.77 -3.72 1.10
C PRO A 6 14.53 -2.72 -0.04
N THR A 7 13.73 -1.68 0.22
CA THR A 7 13.42 -0.64 -0.79
C THR A 7 14.61 0.27 -1.10
N VAL A 8 15.69 0.17 -0.33
CA VAL A 8 16.94 0.91 -0.46
C VAL A 8 18.11 -0.03 -0.20
N ALA A 9 19.22 0.18 -0.89
CA ALA A 9 20.45 -0.57 -0.63
C ALA A 9 20.96 -0.27 0.80
N PRO A 10 21.54 -1.25 1.52
CA PRO A 10 21.96 -1.11 2.92
C PRO A 10 22.88 0.09 3.20
N GLU A 11 23.74 0.44 2.25
CA GLU A 11 24.67 1.57 2.33
C GLU A 11 23.99 2.95 2.29
N ASN A 12 22.76 3.01 1.78
CA ASN A 12 21.99 4.25 1.61
C ASN A 12 20.93 4.44 2.72
N VAL A 13 20.97 3.63 3.78
CA VAL A 13 20.01 3.70 4.89
C VAL A 13 20.36 4.85 5.83
N ASP A 14 19.38 5.69 6.13
CA ASP A 14 19.45 6.72 7.18
C ASP A 14 18.57 6.39 8.41
N THR A 15 18.59 7.26 9.43
CA THR A 15 17.88 7.05 10.70
C THR A 15 16.36 7.12 10.58
N THR A 16 15.85 7.70 9.49
CA THR A 16 14.42 7.93 9.19
C THR A 16 13.87 6.93 8.16
N THR A 17 14.74 6.18 7.48
CA THR A 17 14.35 5.31 6.39
C THR A 17 13.43 4.19 6.85
N ASN A 18 12.27 4.06 6.20
CA ASN A 18 11.29 3.01 6.48
C ASN A 18 11.69 1.71 5.77
N LEU A 19 12.43 0.84 6.48
CA LEU A 19 12.82 -0.48 6.00
C LEU A 19 11.59 -1.41 6.00
N ARG A 20 10.92 -1.53 4.84
CA ARG A 20 9.86 -2.52 4.61
C ARG A 20 10.44 -3.89 4.25
N CYS A 21 11.20 -4.45 5.18
CA CYS A 21 11.70 -5.82 5.07
C CYS A 21 10.75 -6.78 5.79
N ASP A 22 10.36 -7.87 5.15
CA ASP A 22 9.85 -9.04 5.87
C ASP A 22 11.06 -9.70 6.54
N LYS A 23 11.07 -9.76 7.88
CA LYS A 23 12.16 -10.38 8.65
C LYS A 23 12.13 -11.91 8.62
N SER A 24 11.14 -12.49 7.97
CA SER A 24 10.91 -13.92 8.03
C SER A 24 11.89 -14.68 7.13
N VAL A 25 12.93 -15.26 7.76
CA VAL A 25 13.78 -16.30 7.15
C VAL A 25 13.01 -17.60 6.87
N LEU A 26 11.71 -17.67 7.18
CA LEU A 26 10.89 -18.85 7.01
C LEU A 26 10.78 -19.28 5.53
N TRP A 27 10.62 -18.33 4.60
CA TRP A 27 10.48 -18.63 3.18
C TRP A 27 11.70 -19.34 2.57
N PRO A 28 12.94 -18.82 2.68
CA PRO A 28 14.10 -19.52 2.16
C PRO A 28 14.37 -20.86 2.86
N VAL A 29 13.97 -21.01 4.13
CA VAL A 29 14.03 -22.30 4.84
C VAL A 29 13.06 -23.31 4.24
N LEU A 30 11.82 -22.92 3.97
CA LEU A 30 10.83 -23.79 3.33
C LEU A 30 11.28 -24.20 1.92
N ASP A 31 11.78 -23.26 1.12
CA ASP A 31 12.34 -23.56 -0.21
C ASP A 31 13.51 -24.57 -0.11
N SER A 32 14.37 -24.44 0.90
CA SER A 32 15.47 -25.38 1.13
C SER A 32 14.99 -26.79 1.50
N ILE A 33 13.90 -26.89 2.26
CA ILE A 33 13.24 -28.17 2.59
C ILE A 33 12.68 -28.80 1.30
N ASP A 34 12.06 -28.00 0.42
CA ASP A 34 11.54 -28.50 -0.86
C ASP A 34 12.65 -29.00 -1.79
N VAL A 35 13.81 -28.31 -1.83
CA VAL A 35 14.99 -28.81 -2.56
C VAL A 35 15.44 -30.17 -2.02
N ALA A 36 15.54 -30.31 -0.70
CA ALA A 36 15.94 -31.57 -0.07
C ALA A 36 14.93 -32.70 -0.35
N GLY A 37 13.63 -32.39 -0.29
CA GLY A 37 12.57 -33.34 -0.63
C GLY A 37 12.66 -33.80 -2.08
N ASN A 38 12.82 -32.89 -3.04
CA ASN A 38 12.98 -33.24 -4.45
C ASN A 38 14.24 -34.08 -4.71
N ALA A 39 15.35 -33.80 -4.01
CA ALA A 39 16.56 -34.62 -4.12
C ALA A 39 16.32 -36.07 -3.65
N VAL A 40 15.56 -36.25 -2.55
CA VAL A 40 15.18 -37.58 -2.05
C VAL A 40 14.28 -38.31 -3.06
N TYR A 41 13.26 -37.64 -3.60
CA TYR A 41 12.38 -38.26 -4.60
C TYR A 41 13.11 -38.61 -5.90
N MET A 42 14.04 -37.76 -6.35
CA MET A 42 14.90 -38.04 -7.49
C MET A 42 15.75 -39.30 -7.24
N ALA A 43 16.32 -39.45 -6.04
CA ALA A 43 17.10 -40.64 -5.69
C ALA A 43 16.25 -41.91 -5.63
N MET A 44 15.00 -41.82 -5.14
CA MET A 44 14.05 -42.94 -5.19
C MET A 44 13.69 -43.33 -6.62
N ALA A 45 13.40 -42.34 -7.48
CA ALA A 45 13.10 -42.57 -8.89
C ALA A 45 14.28 -43.22 -9.63
N ALA A 46 15.50 -42.72 -9.41
CA ALA A 46 16.71 -43.25 -10.03
C ALA A 46 17.07 -44.67 -9.54
N SER A 47 16.79 -44.99 -8.28
CA SER A 47 17.04 -46.33 -7.71
C SER A 47 15.91 -47.34 -7.96
N GLY A 48 14.76 -46.90 -8.48
CA GLY A 48 13.58 -47.74 -8.63
C GLY A 48 13.02 -48.23 -7.28
N SER A 49 13.09 -47.38 -6.25
CA SER A 49 12.67 -47.72 -4.88
C SER A 49 11.50 -46.84 -4.39
N GLY A 50 10.89 -47.25 -3.27
CA GLY A 50 9.80 -46.50 -2.64
C GLY A 50 8.57 -46.37 -3.54
N VAL A 51 8.10 -45.13 -3.74
CA VAL A 51 6.92 -44.83 -4.59
C VAL A 51 7.18 -45.07 -6.09
N TYR A 52 8.43 -45.35 -6.48
CA TYR A 52 8.84 -45.64 -7.85
C TYR A 52 9.35 -47.08 -8.02
N ALA A 53 8.82 -48.02 -7.23
CA ALA A 53 9.14 -49.44 -7.29
C ALA A 53 8.89 -50.07 -8.69
N GLU A 54 9.36 -51.31 -8.87
CA GLU A 54 9.52 -51.98 -10.18
C GLU A 54 8.31 -51.92 -11.13
N ASP A 55 7.09 -51.82 -10.60
CA ASP A 55 5.84 -51.78 -11.36
C ASP A 55 5.62 -50.46 -12.13
N VAL A 56 6.42 -49.41 -11.89
CA VAL A 56 6.31 -48.13 -12.60
C VAL A 56 7.05 -48.20 -13.94
N PRO A 57 6.39 -47.87 -15.09
CA PRO A 57 7.02 -47.86 -16.40
C PRO A 57 8.27 -46.95 -16.45
N PRO A 58 9.33 -47.33 -17.18
CA PRO A 58 10.58 -46.58 -17.23
C PRO A 58 10.40 -45.12 -17.70
N GLU A 59 9.52 -44.89 -18.69
CA GLU A 59 9.19 -43.54 -19.17
C GLU A 59 8.65 -42.62 -18.06
N THR A 60 7.88 -43.18 -17.12
CA THR A 60 7.35 -42.42 -15.99
C THR A 60 8.45 -42.05 -14.99
N ARG A 61 9.48 -42.90 -14.84
CA ARG A 61 10.63 -42.60 -13.95
C ARG A 61 11.50 -41.49 -14.52
N ASP A 62 11.76 -41.49 -15.83
CA ASP A 62 12.54 -40.43 -16.48
C ASP A 62 11.84 -39.07 -16.39
N ILE A 63 10.53 -39.05 -16.61
CA ILE A 63 9.71 -37.84 -16.41
C ILE A 63 9.78 -37.38 -14.95
N ALA A 64 9.64 -38.30 -13.99
CA ALA A 64 9.72 -37.97 -12.56
C ALA A 64 11.08 -37.38 -12.18
N VAL A 65 12.19 -37.96 -12.66
CA VAL A 65 13.54 -37.41 -12.47
C VAL A 65 13.62 -36.00 -13.04
N GLY A 66 13.14 -35.78 -14.28
CA GLY A 66 13.12 -34.46 -14.91
C GLY A 66 12.33 -33.42 -14.11
N VAL A 67 11.16 -33.79 -13.60
CA VAL A 67 10.31 -32.91 -12.78
C VAL A 67 11.00 -32.55 -11.46
N HIS A 68 11.62 -33.51 -10.77
CA HIS A 68 12.31 -33.25 -9.51
C HIS A 68 13.57 -32.40 -9.70
N VAL A 69 14.32 -32.60 -10.79
CA VAL A 69 15.46 -31.73 -11.13
C VAL A 69 15.00 -30.29 -11.39
N ALA A 70 13.91 -30.11 -12.15
CA ALA A 70 13.34 -28.78 -12.40
C ALA A 70 12.86 -28.12 -11.10
N GLY A 71 12.21 -28.89 -10.21
CA GLY A 71 11.83 -28.44 -8.87
C GLY A 71 13.02 -27.98 -8.05
N MET A 72 14.08 -28.79 -7.96
CA MET A 72 15.31 -28.42 -7.24
C MET A 72 15.94 -27.14 -7.78
N ALA A 73 15.98 -26.95 -9.11
CA ALA A 73 16.52 -25.73 -9.70
C ALA A 73 15.70 -24.49 -9.33
N LEU A 74 14.37 -24.60 -9.40
CA LEU A 74 13.46 -23.50 -9.08
C LEU A 74 13.53 -23.12 -7.59
N TYR A 75 13.33 -24.09 -6.70
CA TYR A 75 13.36 -23.85 -5.25
C TYR A 75 14.78 -23.49 -4.76
N GLY A 76 15.82 -24.06 -5.37
CA GLY A 76 17.20 -23.70 -5.05
C GLY A 76 17.53 -22.25 -5.40
N ALA A 77 17.14 -21.78 -6.59
CA ALA A 77 17.30 -20.38 -6.97
C ALA A 77 16.48 -19.45 -6.05
N SER A 78 15.25 -19.84 -5.70
CA SER A 78 14.39 -19.10 -4.76
C SER A 78 15.00 -18.99 -3.37
N ALA A 79 15.51 -20.09 -2.81
CA ALA A 79 16.17 -20.12 -1.51
C ALA A 79 17.42 -19.22 -1.49
N ILE A 80 18.28 -19.32 -2.51
CA ILE A 80 19.48 -18.47 -2.64
C ILE A 80 19.10 -16.99 -2.64
N TYR A 81 18.11 -16.61 -3.46
CA TYR A 81 17.63 -15.23 -3.50
C TYR A 81 17.01 -14.79 -2.16
N GLY A 82 16.22 -15.65 -1.52
CA GLY A 82 15.59 -15.39 -0.24
C GLY A 82 16.61 -15.16 0.89
N TYR A 83 17.68 -15.97 0.95
CA TYR A 83 18.77 -15.76 1.90
C TYR A 83 19.56 -14.48 1.62
N TYR A 84 19.81 -14.16 0.35
CA TYR A 84 20.46 -12.91 -0.04
C TYR A 84 19.66 -11.68 0.44
N VAL A 85 18.34 -11.67 0.17
CA VAL A 85 17.44 -10.60 0.60
C VAL A 85 17.39 -10.48 2.14
N ALA A 86 17.34 -11.61 2.85
CA ALA A 86 17.32 -11.61 4.31
C ALA A 86 18.60 -10.99 4.90
N ASP A 87 19.77 -11.32 4.33
CA ASP A 87 21.07 -10.75 4.72
C ASP A 87 21.12 -9.23 4.45
N GLU A 88 20.69 -8.76 3.28
CA GLU A 88 20.63 -7.32 2.99
C GLU A 88 19.72 -6.57 3.97
N CYS A 89 18.56 -7.13 4.28
CA CYS A 89 17.62 -6.56 5.25
C CYS A 89 18.21 -6.52 6.67
N GLN A 90 18.96 -7.55 7.08
CA GLN A 90 19.64 -7.56 8.37
C GLN A 90 20.70 -6.45 8.43
N ARG A 91 21.56 -6.35 7.39
CA ARG A 91 22.59 -5.30 7.31
C ARG A 91 21.99 -3.89 7.33
N ALA A 92 20.88 -3.67 6.64
CA ALA A 92 20.15 -2.40 6.65
C ALA A 92 19.66 -2.03 8.06
N HIS A 93 19.11 -3.00 8.81
CA HIS A 93 18.69 -2.79 10.19
C HIS A 93 19.87 -2.52 11.14
N GLU A 94 20.96 -3.28 11.03
CA GLU A 94 22.17 -3.07 11.83
C GLU A 94 22.76 -1.68 11.59
N ARG A 95 22.81 -1.24 10.32
CA ARG A 95 23.26 0.10 9.95
C ARG A 95 22.39 1.19 10.56
N GLN A 96 21.07 1.06 10.47
CA GLN A 96 20.14 2.02 11.07
C GLN A 96 20.32 2.11 12.59
N GLN A 97 20.53 0.98 13.27
CA GLN A 97 20.80 0.96 14.71
C GLN A 97 22.13 1.63 15.06
N GLN A 98 23.20 1.41 14.27
CA GLN A 98 24.48 2.08 14.47
C GLN A 98 24.36 3.59 14.32
N LEU A 99 23.64 4.07 13.31
CA LEU A 99 23.43 5.50 13.09
C LEU A 99 22.67 6.14 14.26
N ARG A 100 21.61 5.50 14.76
CA ARG A 100 20.87 5.99 15.94
C ARG A 100 21.72 6.05 17.20
N LYS A 101 22.55 5.03 17.44
CA LYS A 101 23.50 5.04 18.57
C LYS A 101 24.55 6.14 18.43
N ALA A 102 25.00 6.42 17.21
CA ALA A 102 25.93 7.51 16.93
C ALA A 102 25.29 8.89 17.15
N GLU A 103 24.03 9.09 16.76
CA GLU A 103 23.26 10.30 17.07
C GLU A 103 23.10 10.49 18.58
N GLU A 104 22.70 9.44 19.31
CA GLU A 104 22.54 9.46 20.77
C GLU A 104 23.87 9.73 21.49
N SER A 105 24.98 9.16 21.01
CA SER A 105 26.31 9.39 21.60
C SER A 105 26.89 10.76 21.26
N SER A 106 26.42 11.40 20.19
CA SER A 106 26.86 12.72 19.74
C SER A 106 26.01 13.86 20.31
N GLU A 107 25.02 13.56 21.16
CA GLU A 107 24.25 14.56 21.90
C GLU A 107 25.18 15.21 22.95
N VAL A 108 25.88 16.25 22.51
CA VAL A 108 26.72 17.12 23.34
C VAL A 108 25.86 17.62 24.51
N PRO A 109 26.36 17.58 25.77
CA PRO A 109 25.64 18.12 26.92
C PRO A 109 25.14 19.54 26.62
N LEU A 110 23.82 19.68 26.51
CA LEU A 110 23.18 20.94 26.16
C LEU A 110 23.56 22.00 27.18
N ALA A 111 24.29 23.02 26.71
CA ALA A 111 24.38 24.30 27.41
C ALA A 111 22.96 24.80 27.76
N PRO A 112 22.78 25.55 28.86
CA PRO A 112 21.47 25.93 29.37
C PRO A 112 20.59 26.52 28.25
N VAL A 113 19.45 25.85 28.04
CA VAL A 113 18.47 26.14 27.00
C VAL A 113 18.04 27.60 27.08
N ARG A 114 18.46 28.39 26.10
CA ARG A 114 17.92 29.72 25.85
C ARG A 114 16.48 29.51 25.37
N ILE A 115 15.49 29.93 26.16
CA ILE A 115 14.07 29.83 25.83
C ILE A 115 13.84 30.63 24.54
N VAL A 116 13.78 29.93 23.41
CA VAL A 116 13.29 30.50 22.15
C VAL A 116 11.77 30.48 22.26
N PRO A 117 11.07 31.62 22.06
CA PRO A 117 9.61 31.65 22.05
C PRO A 117 9.09 30.60 21.07
N SER A 118 8.18 29.72 21.54
CA SER A 118 7.55 28.74 20.65
C SER A 118 6.93 29.47 19.47
N PRO A 119 7.15 28.99 18.23
CA PRO A 119 6.44 29.51 17.08
C PRO A 119 4.94 29.43 17.34
N PRO A 120 4.15 30.41 16.86
CA PRO A 120 2.70 30.39 17.02
C PRO A 120 2.15 29.05 16.48
N PRO A 121 1.12 28.48 17.12
CA PRO A 121 0.52 27.23 16.68
C PRO A 121 0.10 27.36 15.22
N ALA A 122 0.41 26.35 14.41
CA ALA A 122 -0.04 26.30 13.03
C ALA A 122 -1.57 26.38 13.02
N PRO A 123 -2.17 27.16 12.10
CA PRO A 123 -3.63 27.24 12.00
C PRO A 123 -4.21 25.83 11.84
N GLU A 124 -5.25 25.52 12.61
CA GLU A 124 -5.96 24.24 12.50
C GLU A 124 -6.46 24.05 11.05
N PRO A 125 -6.38 22.82 10.52
CA PRO A 125 -6.87 22.55 9.18
C PRO A 125 -8.38 22.86 9.10
N VAL A 126 -8.73 23.71 8.14
CA VAL A 126 -10.13 24.00 7.80
C VAL A 126 -10.71 22.73 7.16
N GLU A 127 -11.72 22.11 7.78
CA GLU A 127 -12.35 20.87 7.31
C GLU A 127 -13.85 21.05 7.04
N LEU A 128 -14.39 20.35 6.04
CA LEU A 128 -15.83 20.27 5.79
C LEU A 128 -16.50 19.37 6.83
N ALA A 129 -17.34 19.95 7.68
CA ALA A 129 -18.05 19.24 8.74
C ALA A 129 -19.39 18.67 8.27
N LEU A 130 -19.63 17.37 8.47
CA LEU A 130 -20.97 16.79 8.29
C LEU A 130 -21.98 17.50 9.21
N GLY A 131 -23.20 17.70 8.73
CA GLY A 131 -24.26 18.48 9.38
C GLY A 131 -24.17 19.99 9.16
N ALA A 132 -23.11 20.51 8.53
CA ALA A 132 -23.03 21.92 8.14
C ALA A 132 -24.13 22.28 7.13
N SER A 133 -24.61 23.52 7.19
CA SER A 133 -25.49 24.07 6.16
C SER A 133 -24.76 24.27 4.83
N ARG A 134 -25.50 24.46 3.73
CA ARG A 134 -24.90 24.79 2.43
C ARG A 134 -24.03 26.04 2.50
N GLU A 135 -24.48 27.06 3.21
CA GLU A 135 -23.74 28.32 3.37
C GLU A 135 -22.44 28.13 4.18
N GLU A 136 -22.50 27.35 5.26
CA GLU A 136 -21.32 27.01 6.09
C GLU A 136 -20.27 26.21 5.30
N ALA A 137 -20.72 25.23 4.51
CA ALA A 137 -19.84 24.45 3.63
C ALA A 137 -19.19 25.33 2.55
N ALA A 138 -19.97 26.21 1.91
CA ALA A 138 -19.45 27.16 0.93
C ALA A 138 -18.44 28.15 1.53
N ALA A 139 -18.72 28.67 2.73
CA ALA A 139 -17.80 29.55 3.45
C ALA A 139 -16.49 28.84 3.82
N THR A 140 -16.57 27.58 4.25
CA THR A 140 -15.41 26.72 4.53
C THR A 140 -14.56 26.51 3.29
N CYS A 141 -15.18 26.15 2.15
CA CYS A 141 -14.50 25.99 0.86
C CYS A 141 -13.74 27.27 0.45
N ARG A 142 -14.40 28.44 0.51
CA ARG A 142 -13.80 29.72 0.14
C ARG A 142 -12.68 30.14 1.10
N ARG A 143 -12.83 29.88 2.41
CA ARG A 143 -11.80 30.18 3.42
C ARG A 143 -10.53 29.35 3.22
N ALA A 144 -10.68 28.13 2.69
CA ALA A 144 -9.56 27.29 2.27
C ALA A 144 -8.91 27.75 0.94
N GLY A 145 -9.41 28.83 0.31
CA GLY A 145 -8.87 29.36 -0.94
C GLY A 145 -9.33 28.60 -2.19
N HIS A 146 -10.43 27.83 -2.08
CA HIS A 146 -10.99 27.07 -3.19
C HIS A 146 -12.24 27.73 -3.79
N GLU A 147 -12.59 27.31 -4.99
CA GLU A 147 -13.76 27.79 -5.71
C GLU A 147 -14.98 26.92 -5.37
N TRP A 148 -16.08 27.57 -5.02
CA TRP A 148 -17.37 26.92 -4.83
C TRP A 148 -18.19 26.99 -6.12
N SER A 149 -18.74 25.87 -6.55
CA SER A 149 -19.59 25.81 -7.74
C SER A 149 -20.83 24.95 -7.50
N GLU A 150 -21.91 25.32 -8.18
CA GLU A 150 -23.20 24.64 -8.12
C GLU A 150 -23.61 24.32 -9.56
N GLY A 151 -23.75 23.03 -9.90
CA GLY A 151 -24.09 22.61 -11.26
C GLY A 151 -24.81 21.28 -11.27
N GLU A 152 -25.83 21.13 -12.13
CA GLU A 152 -26.63 19.89 -12.31
C GLU A 152 -27.08 19.21 -11.00
N GLY A 153 -27.32 19.99 -9.94
CA GLY A 153 -27.73 19.46 -8.63
C GLY A 153 -26.58 18.95 -7.75
N VAL A 154 -25.33 19.07 -8.19
CA VAL A 154 -24.12 18.74 -7.41
C VAL A 154 -23.46 20.02 -6.92
N LEU A 155 -23.19 20.07 -5.62
CA LEU A 155 -22.42 21.14 -4.98
C LEU A 155 -20.95 20.71 -4.92
N ARG A 156 -20.05 21.59 -5.32
CA ARG A 156 -18.62 21.27 -5.51
C ARG A 156 -17.71 22.30 -4.88
N CYS A 157 -16.64 21.81 -4.25
CA CYS A 157 -15.46 22.60 -3.91
C CYS A 157 -14.29 22.16 -4.79
N SER A 158 -13.63 23.10 -5.48
CA SER A 158 -12.55 22.77 -6.42
C SER A 158 -11.32 22.15 -5.76
N GLY A 159 -11.19 22.27 -4.45
CA GLY A 159 -10.18 21.60 -3.63
C GLY A 159 -10.78 20.70 -2.55
N ALA A 160 -9.93 19.90 -1.92
CA ALA A 160 -10.25 19.09 -0.76
C ALA A 160 -9.69 19.76 0.50
N PRO A 161 -10.52 20.44 1.30
CA PRO A 161 -10.15 20.90 2.64
C PRO A 161 -10.07 19.71 3.60
N PHE A 162 -9.21 18.74 3.26
CA PHE A 162 -8.93 17.53 4.01
C PHE A 162 -7.43 17.32 4.00
N ALA A 163 -6.81 17.44 5.17
CA ALA A 163 -5.36 17.37 5.27
C ALA A 163 -4.83 16.00 4.82
N GLY A 164 -3.90 16.02 3.86
CA GLY A 164 -3.12 14.85 3.46
C GLY A 164 -3.61 14.11 2.21
N LEU A 165 -4.75 14.48 1.61
CA LEU A 165 -5.08 13.95 0.28
C LEU A 165 -4.12 14.49 -0.80
N PRO A 166 -3.91 13.74 -1.90
CA PRO A 166 -3.07 14.20 -3.01
C PRO A 166 -3.51 15.57 -3.53
N ALA A 167 -2.54 16.37 -3.98
CA ALA A 167 -2.80 17.68 -4.56
C ALA A 167 -3.76 17.57 -5.77
N GLY A 168 -4.68 18.52 -5.90
CA GLY A 168 -5.67 18.53 -6.98
C GLY A 168 -6.91 17.67 -6.73
N ALA A 169 -7.05 17.07 -5.54
CA ALA A 169 -8.33 16.50 -5.10
C ALA A 169 -9.40 17.59 -5.02
N SER A 170 -10.62 17.26 -5.46
CA SER A 170 -11.82 18.12 -5.36
C SER A 170 -12.86 17.47 -4.47
N ALA A 171 -13.84 18.22 -3.96
CA ALA A 171 -14.92 17.66 -3.13
C ALA A 171 -16.29 17.84 -3.80
N GLU A 172 -17.05 16.76 -3.91
CA GLU A 172 -18.49 16.76 -4.20
C GLU A 172 -19.26 16.59 -2.89
N LEU A 173 -20.29 17.40 -2.71
CA LEU A 173 -21.04 17.52 -1.46
C LEU A 173 -22.50 17.12 -1.66
N GLU A 174 -23.02 16.30 -0.75
CA GLU A 174 -24.41 15.84 -0.76
C GLU A 174 -25.16 16.35 0.47
N PHE A 175 -26.31 16.99 0.23
CA PHE A 175 -27.13 17.60 1.28
C PHE A 175 -28.50 16.96 1.36
N VAL A 176 -28.91 16.61 2.58
CA VAL A 176 -30.27 16.15 2.93
C VAL A 176 -30.85 17.18 3.89
N GLU A 177 -32.04 17.71 3.60
CA GLU A 177 -32.70 18.74 4.44
C GLU A 177 -31.78 19.94 4.75
N ASP A 178 -31.02 20.40 3.75
CA ASP A 178 -30.04 21.49 3.86
C ASP A 178 -28.84 21.21 4.80
N ARG A 179 -28.62 19.94 5.18
CA ARG A 179 -27.51 19.50 6.01
C ARG A 179 -26.55 18.61 5.23
N LEU A 180 -25.26 18.86 5.37
CA LEU A 180 -24.22 18.08 4.69
C LEU A 180 -24.21 16.64 5.22
N SER A 181 -24.69 15.71 4.40
CA SER A 181 -24.86 14.29 4.75
C SER A 181 -23.68 13.43 4.32
N ALA A 182 -23.03 13.81 3.20
CA ALA A 182 -21.84 13.15 2.70
C ALA A 182 -20.90 14.13 2.01
N VAL A 183 -19.60 13.81 2.09
CA VAL A 183 -18.54 14.48 1.32
C VAL A 183 -17.77 13.42 0.57
N GLU A 184 -17.67 13.58 -0.74
CA GLU A 184 -16.86 12.71 -1.59
C GLU A 184 -15.69 13.48 -2.19
N PHE A 185 -14.49 13.14 -1.74
CA PHE A 185 -13.26 13.66 -2.32
C PHE A 185 -12.89 12.84 -3.55
N ILE A 186 -12.74 13.53 -4.68
CA ILE A 186 -12.39 12.95 -5.97
C ILE A 186 -10.94 13.32 -6.29
N VAL A 187 -10.08 12.30 -6.25
CA VAL A 187 -8.69 12.38 -6.69
C VAL A 187 -8.62 11.90 -8.14
N ARG A 188 -8.04 12.73 -9.01
CA ARG A 188 -7.76 12.39 -10.42
C ARG A 188 -6.27 12.08 -10.56
N PRO A 189 -5.86 10.80 -10.58
CA PRO A 189 -4.45 10.46 -10.64
C PRO A 189 -3.87 10.79 -12.02
N PRO A 190 -2.53 10.90 -12.13
CA PRO A 190 -1.85 10.97 -13.43
C PRO A 190 -2.23 9.80 -14.35
N ALA A 191 -2.19 10.02 -15.66
CA ALA A 191 -2.57 9.03 -16.69
C ALA A 191 -1.47 7.99 -16.96
N ASP A 192 -0.83 7.50 -15.90
CA ASP A 192 0.18 6.44 -15.94
C ASP A 192 0.00 5.51 -14.73
N ALA A 193 0.42 4.25 -14.85
CA ALA A 193 0.19 3.23 -13.81
C ALA A 193 0.91 3.56 -12.49
N GLN A 194 2.11 4.17 -12.56
CA GLN A 194 2.88 4.53 -11.38
C GLN A 194 2.23 5.69 -10.62
N GLY A 195 1.78 6.72 -11.32
CA GLY A 195 1.05 7.86 -10.77
C GLY A 195 -0.25 7.43 -10.10
N TRP A 196 -0.99 6.49 -10.71
CA TRP A 196 -2.16 5.86 -10.09
C TRP A 196 -1.85 5.14 -8.79
N ALA A 197 -0.86 4.24 -8.81
CA ALA A 197 -0.47 3.49 -7.63
C ALA A 197 0.02 4.42 -6.50
N SER A 198 0.73 5.49 -6.86
CA SER A 198 1.24 6.50 -5.91
C SER A 198 0.10 7.28 -5.29
N ALA A 199 -0.83 7.81 -6.09
CA ALA A 199 -1.98 8.57 -5.60
C ALA A 199 -2.88 7.75 -4.67
N LEU A 200 -3.15 6.47 -5.01
CA LEU A 200 -3.93 5.57 -4.16
C LEU A 200 -3.25 5.29 -2.83
N ARG A 201 -1.94 5.04 -2.87
CA ARG A 201 -1.15 4.80 -1.67
C ARG A 201 -1.07 6.05 -0.79
N GLU A 202 -0.90 7.22 -1.36
CA GLU A 202 -0.88 8.49 -0.62
C GLU A 202 -2.23 8.75 0.07
N ALA A 203 -3.34 8.57 -0.66
CA ALA A 203 -4.68 8.68 -0.08
C ALA A 203 -4.89 7.67 1.06
N GLU A 204 -4.51 6.40 0.86
CA GLU A 204 -4.59 5.38 1.91
C GLU A 204 -3.74 5.73 3.14
N ILE A 205 -2.50 6.21 2.95
CA ILE A 205 -1.62 6.63 4.05
C ILE A 205 -2.20 7.81 4.81
N ALA A 206 -2.78 8.79 4.12
CA ALA A 206 -3.41 9.95 4.74
C ALA A 206 -4.59 9.53 5.62
N LEU A 207 -5.44 8.64 5.12
CA LEU A 207 -6.55 8.07 5.89
C LEU A 207 -6.07 7.23 7.06
N ILE A 208 -5.02 6.43 6.89
CA ILE A 208 -4.44 5.65 7.99
C ILE A 208 -3.87 6.55 9.08
N ARG A 209 -3.23 7.65 8.70
CA ARG A 209 -2.70 8.63 9.66
C ARG A 209 -3.82 9.32 10.45
N ARG A 210 -4.95 9.59 9.80
CA ARG A 210 -6.09 10.31 10.40
C ARG A 210 -6.98 9.39 11.24
N TYR A 211 -7.29 8.19 10.74
CA TYR A 211 -8.32 7.31 11.28
C TYR A 211 -7.81 5.95 11.77
N GLY A 212 -6.53 5.64 11.58
CA GLY A 212 -5.95 4.33 11.89
C GLY A 212 -6.15 3.31 10.76
N LYS A 213 -5.91 2.02 11.05
CA LYS A 213 -6.05 0.96 10.03
C LYS A 213 -7.53 0.75 9.66
N PRO A 214 -7.86 0.50 8.38
CA PRO A 214 -9.23 0.21 7.98
C PRO A 214 -9.73 -1.12 8.59
N GLN A 215 -11.02 -1.20 8.91
CA GLN A 215 -11.65 -2.45 9.38
C GLN A 215 -11.83 -3.45 8.24
N GLN A 216 -12.08 -2.98 7.02
CA GLN A 216 -12.18 -3.81 5.83
C GLN A 216 -11.27 -3.27 4.72
N ARG A 217 -10.63 -4.17 3.99
CA ARG A 217 -9.74 -3.83 2.88
C ARG A 217 -9.79 -4.93 1.84
N SER A 218 -10.17 -4.58 0.61
CA SER A 218 -10.25 -5.50 -0.53
C SER A 218 -9.71 -4.82 -1.76
N PHE A 219 -8.63 -5.35 -2.33
CA PHE A 219 -8.07 -4.89 -3.59
C PHE A 219 -7.83 -6.11 -4.48
N ALA A 220 -8.38 -6.07 -5.69
CA ALA A 220 -8.22 -7.12 -6.68
C ALA A 220 -7.67 -6.50 -7.97
N VAL A 221 -6.50 -6.99 -8.36
CA VAL A 221 -5.88 -6.72 -9.66
C VAL A 221 -5.78 -8.08 -10.36
N PRO A 222 -6.61 -8.33 -11.39
CA PRO A 222 -6.50 -9.56 -12.18
C PRO A 222 -5.13 -9.69 -12.82
N ASP A 223 -4.66 -10.92 -13.07
CA ASP A 223 -3.32 -11.16 -13.59
C ASP A 223 -3.08 -10.50 -14.95
N GLU A 224 -4.11 -10.45 -15.79
CA GLU A 224 -4.07 -9.76 -17.09
C GLU A 224 -3.86 -8.24 -16.97
N CYS A 225 -4.07 -7.66 -15.78
CA CYS A 225 -3.95 -6.24 -15.50
C CYS A 225 -2.64 -5.87 -14.78
N ASN A 226 -1.75 -6.85 -14.51
CA ASN A 226 -0.48 -6.61 -13.83
C ASN A 226 0.56 -5.90 -14.72
N ALA A 227 0.42 -5.99 -16.05
CA ALA A 227 1.28 -5.26 -16.98
C ALA A 227 0.96 -3.76 -16.94
N ALA A 228 1.99 -2.92 -16.75
CA ALA A 228 1.83 -1.47 -16.61
C ALA A 228 1.05 -0.84 -17.78
N GLU A 229 1.29 -1.32 -19.00
CA GLU A 229 0.62 -0.86 -20.23
C GLU A 229 -0.89 -1.14 -20.24
N LEU A 230 -1.33 -2.21 -19.56
CA LEU A 230 -2.72 -2.68 -19.55
C LEU A 230 -3.51 -2.17 -18.33
N PHE A 231 -2.79 -1.78 -17.28
CA PHE A 231 -3.37 -1.41 -15.98
C PHE A 231 -4.45 -0.33 -16.11
N LEU A 232 -4.19 0.77 -16.83
CA LEU A 232 -5.14 1.87 -16.95
C LEU A 232 -6.39 1.49 -17.73
N GLY A 233 -6.23 0.69 -18.79
CA GLY A 233 -7.37 0.11 -19.52
C GLY A 233 -8.23 -0.74 -18.60
N CYS A 234 -7.59 -1.60 -17.80
CA CYS A 234 -8.32 -2.41 -16.81
C CYS A 234 -9.01 -1.58 -15.71
N VAL A 235 -8.43 -0.48 -15.26
CA VAL A 235 -9.07 0.43 -14.29
C VAL A 235 -10.29 1.10 -14.94
N ALA A 236 -10.16 1.59 -16.18
CA ALA A 236 -11.27 2.18 -16.93
C ALA A 236 -12.40 1.17 -17.19
N ASP A 237 -12.06 -0.09 -17.46
CA ASP A 237 -13.01 -1.19 -17.64
C ASP A 237 -13.62 -1.71 -16.32
N GLY A 238 -13.16 -1.20 -15.16
CA GLY A 238 -13.62 -1.65 -13.85
C GLY A 238 -13.15 -3.05 -13.44
N LYS A 239 -12.17 -3.62 -14.14
CA LYS A 239 -11.56 -4.92 -13.79
C LYS A 239 -10.68 -4.82 -12.55
N VAL A 240 -9.97 -3.70 -12.41
CA VAL A 240 -9.25 -3.38 -11.18
C VAL A 240 -10.25 -2.79 -10.19
N THR A 241 -10.44 -3.49 -9.07
CA THR A 241 -11.34 -3.06 -8.00
C THR A 241 -10.56 -2.90 -6.70
N GLY A 242 -10.97 -1.94 -5.89
CA GLY A 242 -10.26 -1.60 -4.66
C GLY A 242 -11.14 -0.81 -3.72
N SER A 243 -11.20 -1.24 -2.47
CA SER A 243 -11.85 -0.50 -1.40
C SER A 243 -11.17 -0.72 -0.04
N ALA A 244 -11.23 0.30 0.79
CA ALA A 244 -10.93 0.23 2.22
C ALA A 244 -11.97 1.06 2.97
N SER A 245 -12.44 0.57 4.12
CA SER A 245 -13.46 1.26 4.90
C SER A 245 -13.08 1.42 6.37
N TRP A 246 -13.50 2.56 6.93
CA TRP A 246 -13.37 2.91 8.33
C TRP A 246 -14.74 3.14 8.96
N SER A 247 -14.99 2.52 10.10
CA SER A 247 -16.10 2.88 11.00
C SER A 247 -15.54 3.72 12.15
N LEU A 248 -16.07 4.93 12.32
CA LEU A 248 -15.62 5.88 13.34
C LEU A 248 -16.48 5.77 14.60
N ALA A 249 -15.92 6.17 15.75
CA ALA A 249 -16.59 6.05 17.06
C ALA A 249 -17.85 6.93 17.19
N ASP A 250 -17.99 7.95 16.35
CA ASP A 250 -19.13 8.87 16.31
C ASP A 250 -20.22 8.46 15.32
N GLY A 251 -20.16 7.23 14.79
CA GLY A 251 -21.13 6.69 13.83
C GLY A 251 -20.87 7.12 12.38
N ARG A 252 -19.85 7.91 12.10
CA ARG A 252 -19.47 8.21 10.71
C ARG A 252 -18.75 7.02 10.07
N SER A 253 -18.80 6.96 8.75
CA SER A 253 -17.99 6.02 7.97
C SER A 253 -17.16 6.73 6.92
N VAL A 254 -15.98 6.17 6.63
CA VAL A 254 -15.10 6.62 5.55
C VAL A 254 -14.86 5.44 4.62
N THR A 255 -14.95 5.65 3.31
CA THR A 255 -14.63 4.64 2.30
C THR A 255 -13.67 5.21 1.27
N LEU A 256 -12.53 4.57 1.09
CA LEU A 256 -11.62 4.78 -0.03
C LEU A 256 -11.97 3.75 -1.11
N ALA A 257 -12.14 4.16 -2.35
CA ALA A 257 -12.44 3.25 -3.46
C ALA A 257 -11.80 3.67 -4.79
N ILE A 258 -11.56 2.69 -5.66
CA ILE A 258 -11.29 2.92 -7.08
C ILE A 258 -12.63 2.95 -7.82
N ALA A 259 -12.92 4.05 -8.52
CA ALA A 259 -14.16 4.24 -9.26
C ALA A 259 -13.87 4.33 -10.76
N ALA A 260 -14.37 3.35 -11.53
CA ALA A 260 -14.24 3.34 -12.99
C ALA A 260 -15.18 4.35 -13.68
N ALA A 261 -16.32 4.67 -13.04
CA ALA A 261 -17.35 5.55 -13.56
C ALA A 261 -17.63 6.74 -12.62
N PRO A 262 -18.05 7.90 -13.18
CA PRO A 262 -17.99 8.25 -14.60
C PRO A 262 -16.53 8.35 -15.09
N PRO A 263 -16.25 8.14 -16.39
CA PRO A 263 -14.91 8.31 -16.93
C PRO A 263 -14.47 9.79 -16.88
N PRO A 264 -13.17 10.08 -16.70
CA PRO A 264 -12.08 9.13 -16.49
C PRO A 264 -12.14 8.45 -15.11
N PRO A 265 -11.53 7.27 -14.93
CA PRO A 265 -11.49 6.62 -13.62
C PRO A 265 -10.86 7.52 -12.55
N THR A 266 -11.31 7.38 -11.32
CA THR A 266 -10.90 8.21 -10.18
C THR A 266 -10.66 7.38 -8.92
N ILE A 267 -9.94 7.96 -7.96
CA ILE A 267 -9.89 7.46 -6.59
C ILE A 267 -10.85 8.32 -5.78
N ARG A 268 -11.81 7.69 -5.11
CA ARG A 268 -12.84 8.38 -4.34
C ARG A 268 -12.66 8.09 -2.85
N VAL A 269 -12.75 9.14 -2.04
CA VAL A 269 -12.82 9.03 -0.59
C VAL A 269 -14.16 9.62 -0.15
N ARG A 270 -15.07 8.77 0.30
CA ARG A 270 -16.41 9.17 0.72
C ARG A 270 -16.52 9.12 2.24
N LEU A 271 -16.91 10.23 2.84
CA LEU A 271 -17.23 10.38 4.26
C LEU A 271 -18.75 10.54 4.40
N THR A 272 -19.42 9.71 5.20
CA THR A 272 -20.87 9.80 5.46
C THR A 272 -21.17 9.81 6.96
N ALA A 273 -22.33 10.35 7.33
CA ALA A 273 -22.97 10.10 8.61
C ALA A 273 -23.93 8.91 8.45
N ASP A 274 -23.89 7.95 9.39
CA ASP A 274 -24.95 6.92 9.50
C ASP A 274 -26.28 7.53 9.99
#